data_AF-K0XDD5-F1
#
_entry.id   AF-K0XDD5-F1
#
_cell.length_a   1.000
_cell.length_b   1.000
_cell.length_c   1.000
_cell.angle_alpha   90.00
_cell.angle_beta   90.00
_cell.angle_gamma   90.00
#
_symmetry.space_group_name_H-M   'P 1'
#
loop_
_entity.id
_entity.type
_entity.pdbx_description
1 polymer ?
#
loop_
_entity_poly.entity_id
_entity_poly.type
_entity_poly.pdbx_seq_one_letter_code
_entity_poly.pdbx_strand_id
1 'polypeptide(L)'
;MKKPITLVRAALVAAVCSLSVHADKVYYVEPDGNNPEGMTVDAVYTKIGTAINNVTADEPVTIYLKPGHVFSENNMNTNTNRIDLTIIGENTTINANAAQRILRTEAARLVLKGITFTGVKNYSSMGGVLYFAGNSGAASELVIDSCVFDSNTLTEGAEGGAAIATGTNAMNVIITNSVFKNNQAGKYSSTMSGAVIRFQGKDGNFVVENSTFHNNAVNSNNGATAIGFDNGSNVKARLVNNTFYNNTTTGVPSGSVPNILIKGSSNTVAVANNTFYFDLREETDETESGADMMKDVYRRTSAVNIAETGDNALHFVNNVVVGLRSAVITPAATGRTIVCQNNYCVVLEPHGFVSELADGENGNVLSTARVANIGDPVVEDIDNLTAMLSSAGLVAELSDDNFVPYLAMEKTSPLVNAGANEYLVAEENIVPEFDVVGTTREDGYVDIGAYEYVDDDDPTGIAGNELSDELTVYVQAGNVVVENHTDAAFEVRLVQIDGRQVAAMKVQQTAVIDGSALPHGVLLVVANNGTSQITKKVIL
;
A
#
# COMPACT_ATOMS: atom_id res chain seq x y z
N MET A 1 8.41 70.92 10.45
CA MET A 1 9.80 70.56 10.84
C MET A 1 9.89 69.05 10.95
N LYS A 2 10.61 68.40 10.03
CA LYS A 2 10.90 66.96 10.08
C LYS A 2 11.97 66.70 11.15
N LYS A 3 11.73 65.79 12.09
CA LYS A 3 12.70 65.28 13.07
C LYS A 3 12.54 63.74 13.18
N PRO A 4 13.61 63.02 13.55
CA PRO A 4 14.12 61.89 12.78
C PRO A 4 13.69 60.51 13.30
N ILE A 5 13.78 59.53 12.41
CA ILE A 5 13.64 58.09 12.68
C ILE A 5 14.88 57.62 13.46
N THR A 6 14.66 57.08 14.65
CA THR A 6 15.69 56.42 15.46
C THR A 6 15.89 55.01 14.92
N LEU A 7 17.04 54.77 14.27
CA LEU A 7 17.50 53.44 13.87
C LEU A 7 17.99 52.70 15.12
N VAL A 8 17.23 51.72 15.62
CA VAL A 8 17.71 50.78 16.65
C VAL A 8 18.56 49.73 15.93
N ARG A 9 19.88 49.81 16.11
CA ARG A 9 20.83 48.79 15.69
C ARG A 9 20.62 47.52 16.52
N ALA A 10 19.98 46.51 15.93
CA ALA A 10 20.06 45.14 16.43
C ALA A 10 21.44 44.57 16.02
N ALA A 11 22.26 44.24 17.02
CA ALA A 11 23.49 43.48 16.80
C ALA A 11 23.11 42.04 16.42
N LEU A 12 23.24 41.71 15.15
CA LEU A 12 23.18 40.34 14.65
C LEU A 12 24.46 39.63 15.08
N VAL A 13 24.39 38.84 16.16
CA VAL A 13 25.42 37.84 16.46
C VAL A 13 25.24 36.73 15.43
N ALA A 14 26.11 36.72 14.42
CA ALA A 14 26.23 35.61 13.49
C ALA A 14 26.72 34.38 14.28
N ALA A 15 25.80 33.50 14.66
CA ALA A 15 26.14 32.10 14.83
C ALA A 15 26.46 31.56 13.44
N VAL A 16 27.75 31.54 13.10
CA VAL A 16 28.27 30.78 11.97
C VAL A 16 28.07 29.31 12.33
N CYS A 17 26.87 28.79 12.12
CA CYS A 17 26.69 27.37 11.89
C CYS A 17 27.41 27.08 10.57
N SER A 18 28.56 26.43 10.67
CA SER A 18 29.18 25.75 9.54
C SER A 18 28.23 24.64 9.06
N LEU A 19 27.23 25.02 8.28
CA LEU A 19 26.56 24.12 7.35
C LEU A 19 27.57 23.84 6.24
N SER A 20 28.40 22.83 6.45
CA SER A 20 29.09 22.18 5.35
C SER A 20 28.01 21.54 4.47
N VAL A 21 27.64 22.27 3.42
CA VAL A 21 26.84 21.75 2.31
C VAL A 21 27.75 20.75 1.57
N HIS A 22 27.76 19.50 2.02
CA HIS A 22 28.37 18.43 1.27
C HIS A 22 27.43 18.12 0.09
N ALA A 23 27.98 18.01 -1.11
CA ALA A 23 27.22 17.58 -2.26
C ALA A 23 26.86 16.10 -2.10
N ASP A 24 25.63 15.72 -2.46
CA ASP A 24 25.20 14.33 -2.45
C ASP A 24 26.12 13.51 -3.37
N LYS A 25 26.76 12.48 -2.81
CA LYS A 25 27.57 11.55 -3.60
C LYS A 25 26.66 10.63 -4.39
N VAL A 26 27.08 10.34 -5.61
CA VAL A 26 26.34 9.48 -6.54
C VAL A 26 27.16 8.23 -6.80
N TYR A 27 26.68 7.09 -6.32
CA TYR A 27 27.25 5.78 -6.61
C TYR A 27 26.38 5.05 -7.64
N TYR A 28 27.01 4.23 -8.47
CA TYR A 28 26.30 3.35 -9.41
C TYR A 28 26.72 1.90 -9.19
N VAL A 29 25.76 0.99 -9.18
CA VAL A 29 26.00 -0.44 -9.06
C VAL A 29 25.78 -1.09 -10.42
N GLU A 30 26.90 -1.44 -11.05
CA GLU A 30 26.95 -2.16 -12.32
C GLU A 30 27.64 -3.50 -12.11
N PRO A 31 26.94 -4.64 -12.20
CA PRO A 31 27.52 -5.99 -12.08
C PRO A 31 28.78 -6.21 -12.93
N ASP A 32 28.83 -5.62 -14.13
CA ASP A 32 29.96 -5.74 -15.05
C ASP A 32 31.09 -4.71 -14.78
N GLY A 33 30.87 -3.78 -13.84
CA GLY A 33 31.84 -2.76 -13.43
C GLY A 33 32.03 -1.60 -14.42
N ASN A 34 31.14 -1.48 -15.41
CA ASN A 34 31.20 -0.41 -16.41
C ASN A 34 30.62 0.90 -15.86
N ASN A 35 31.14 2.03 -16.36
CA ASN A 35 30.52 3.32 -16.09
C ASN A 35 29.13 3.40 -16.74
N PRO A 36 28.13 3.98 -16.07
CA PRO A 36 26.84 4.24 -16.68
C PRO A 36 26.97 5.23 -17.84
N GLU A 37 26.26 4.98 -18.92
CA GLU A 37 26.25 5.88 -20.08
C GLU A 37 25.48 7.17 -19.75
N GLY A 38 26.03 8.33 -20.11
CA GLY A 38 25.37 9.62 -19.93
C GLY A 38 25.23 10.11 -18.48
N MET A 39 25.78 9.39 -17.50
CA MET A 39 25.68 9.73 -16.08
C MET A 39 27.07 10.01 -15.49
N THR A 40 27.18 11.06 -14.66
CA THR A 40 28.38 11.33 -13.87
C THR A 40 28.20 10.75 -12.47
N VAL A 41 29.14 9.93 -12.04
CA VAL A 41 29.08 9.21 -10.75
C VAL A 41 30.43 9.33 -10.03
N ASP A 42 30.40 9.39 -8.71
CA ASP A 42 31.59 9.42 -7.85
C ASP A 42 32.29 8.06 -7.76
N ALA A 43 31.52 6.98 -7.84
CA ALA A 43 32.05 5.61 -7.80
C ALA A 43 31.12 4.61 -8.50
N VAL A 44 31.74 3.59 -9.10
CA VAL A 44 31.05 2.41 -9.63
C VAL A 44 31.43 1.19 -8.80
N TYR A 45 30.43 0.42 -8.39
CA TYR A 45 30.59 -0.83 -7.65
C TYR A 45 29.94 -1.98 -8.42
N THR A 46 30.41 -3.21 -8.20
CA THR A 46 29.82 -4.41 -8.80
C THR A 46 28.78 -5.08 -7.91
N LYS A 47 28.62 -4.61 -6.66
CA LYS A 47 27.71 -5.15 -5.65
C LYS A 47 27.07 -4.03 -4.84
N ILE A 48 25.78 -4.20 -4.54
CA ILE A 48 24.99 -3.28 -3.72
C ILE A 48 25.56 -3.23 -2.30
N GLY A 49 25.83 -4.38 -1.68
CA GLY A 49 26.38 -4.43 -0.34
C GLY A 49 27.74 -3.74 -0.23
N THR A 50 28.56 -3.78 -1.29
CA THR A 50 29.83 -3.05 -1.32
C THR A 50 29.62 -1.54 -1.44
N ALA A 51 28.69 -1.08 -2.27
CA ALA A 51 28.35 0.34 -2.37
C ALA A 51 27.87 0.90 -1.03
N ILE A 52 26.95 0.19 -0.36
CA ILE A 52 26.43 0.55 0.97
C ILE A 52 27.56 0.63 2.02
N ASN A 53 28.49 -0.33 2.02
CA ASN A 53 29.62 -0.35 2.96
C ASN A 53 30.62 0.79 2.75
N ASN A 54 30.65 1.41 1.56
CA ASN A 54 31.52 2.54 1.23
C ASN A 54 30.83 3.90 1.41
N VAL A 55 29.57 3.92 1.85
CA VAL A 55 28.96 5.14 2.37
C VAL A 55 29.74 5.55 3.62
N THR A 56 30.15 6.80 3.72
CA THR A 56 30.83 7.35 4.90
C THR A 56 29.84 8.14 5.75
N ALA A 57 30.10 8.23 7.06
CA ALA A 57 29.13 8.73 8.03
C ALA A 57 28.76 10.23 7.90
N ASP A 58 29.39 11.01 7.01
CA ASP A 58 29.27 12.47 6.97
C ASP A 58 28.62 13.05 5.69
N GLU A 59 28.30 12.21 4.69
CA GLU A 59 27.81 12.68 3.39
C GLU A 59 26.60 11.86 2.93
N PRO A 60 25.48 12.50 2.52
CA PRO A 60 24.38 11.81 1.87
C PRO A 60 24.84 11.09 0.60
N VAL A 61 24.34 9.87 0.39
CA VAL A 61 24.67 9.07 -0.79
C VAL A 61 23.41 8.61 -1.49
N THR A 62 23.38 8.78 -2.81
CA THR A 62 22.42 8.14 -3.71
C THR A 62 23.11 7.02 -4.47
N ILE A 63 22.58 5.81 -4.36
CA ILE A 63 23.03 4.62 -5.07
C ILE A 63 22.02 4.30 -6.16
N TYR A 64 22.43 4.39 -7.41
CA TYR A 64 21.66 3.93 -8.55
C TYR A 64 22.04 2.49 -8.87
N LEU A 65 21.05 1.64 -9.10
CA LEU A 65 21.24 0.26 -9.53
C LEU A 65 21.06 0.17 -11.04
N LYS A 66 21.74 -0.76 -11.69
CA LYS A 66 21.53 -1.06 -13.12
C LYS A 66 20.04 -1.32 -13.40
N PRO A 67 19.36 -0.48 -14.19
CA PRO A 67 17.93 -0.66 -14.48
C PRO A 67 17.60 -2.06 -14.99
N GLY A 68 16.48 -2.61 -14.53
CA GLY A 68 15.99 -3.94 -14.91
C GLY A 68 16.88 -5.13 -14.53
N HIS A 69 17.98 -4.92 -13.79
CA HIS A 69 18.87 -6.02 -13.41
C HIS A 69 18.32 -6.86 -12.25
N VAL A 70 18.76 -8.13 -12.15
CA VAL A 70 18.45 -9.01 -11.01
C VAL A 70 19.72 -9.23 -10.18
N PHE A 71 19.83 -8.54 -9.06
CA PHE A 71 20.91 -8.73 -8.09
C PHE A 71 20.59 -9.90 -7.16
N SER A 72 21.51 -10.85 -7.07
CA SER A 72 21.46 -11.96 -6.10
C SER A 72 22.28 -11.59 -4.86
N GLU A 73 21.71 -10.72 -4.01
CA GLU A 73 22.36 -10.19 -2.82
C GLU A 73 21.42 -10.24 -1.61
N ASN A 74 22.01 -10.50 -0.45
CA ASN A 74 21.34 -10.50 0.85
C ASN A 74 22.36 -10.14 1.95
N ASN A 75 21.85 -10.01 3.16
CA ASN A 75 22.55 -9.67 4.39
C ASN A 75 23.35 -8.36 4.28
N MET A 76 22.84 -7.42 3.49
CA MET A 76 23.42 -6.09 3.39
C MET A 76 23.12 -5.31 4.66
N ASN A 77 24.10 -4.56 5.11
CA ASN A 77 23.94 -3.70 6.27
C ASN A 77 24.61 -2.35 6.06
N THR A 78 23.98 -1.30 6.55
CA THR A 78 24.71 -0.07 6.81
C THR A 78 25.55 -0.32 8.06
N ASN A 79 26.86 -0.10 8.01
CA ASN A 79 27.69 -0.08 9.21
C ASN A 79 27.28 1.11 10.11
N THR A 80 28.18 1.67 10.90
CA THR A 80 27.94 2.88 11.72
C THR A 80 27.64 4.17 10.92
N ASN A 81 27.30 4.05 9.64
CA ASN A 81 26.97 5.09 8.67
C ASN A 81 25.56 5.63 8.96
N ARG A 82 25.46 6.86 9.45
CA ARG A 82 24.33 7.31 10.28
C ARG A 82 23.49 8.45 9.72
N ILE A 83 23.71 8.88 8.48
CA ILE A 83 23.00 10.05 7.97
C ILE A 83 22.00 9.62 6.90
N ASP A 84 22.29 9.73 5.60
CA ASP A 84 21.25 9.58 4.57
C ASP A 84 21.68 8.62 3.45
N LEU A 85 20.83 7.64 3.16
CA LEU A 85 21.03 6.66 2.08
C LEU A 85 19.80 6.61 1.17
N THR A 86 19.99 6.85 -0.11
CA THR A 86 18.98 6.66 -1.14
C THR A 86 19.42 5.53 -2.07
N ILE A 87 18.53 4.59 -2.38
CA ILE A 87 18.78 3.51 -3.35
C ILE A 87 17.65 3.51 -4.39
N ILE A 88 18.03 3.65 -5.66
CA ILE A 88 17.11 3.76 -6.79
C ILE A 88 17.36 2.60 -7.74
N GLY A 89 16.32 1.79 -7.97
CA GLY A 89 16.38 0.57 -8.76
C GLY A 89 15.96 0.71 -10.22
N GLU A 90 15.04 1.63 -10.56
CA GLU A 90 14.41 1.69 -11.90
C GLU A 90 14.07 0.29 -12.44
N ASN A 91 13.13 -0.40 -11.77
CA ASN A 91 12.70 -1.77 -12.08
C ASN A 91 13.78 -2.86 -11.84
N THR A 92 14.79 -2.56 -11.03
CA THR A 92 15.72 -3.57 -10.53
C THR A 92 15.05 -4.55 -9.57
N THR A 93 15.46 -5.82 -9.60
CA THR A 93 15.14 -6.84 -8.60
C THR A 93 16.34 -7.12 -7.69
N ILE A 94 16.12 -7.17 -6.38
CA ILE A 94 17.05 -7.72 -5.39
C ILE A 94 16.43 -9.02 -4.86
N ASN A 95 17.04 -10.14 -5.24
CA ASN A 95 16.60 -11.48 -4.89
C ASN A 95 17.53 -12.09 -3.84
N ALA A 96 17.02 -12.31 -2.63
CA ALA A 96 17.82 -12.94 -1.57
C ALA A 96 18.17 -14.40 -1.89
N ASN A 97 17.22 -15.12 -2.51
CA ASN A 97 17.19 -16.57 -2.73
C ASN A 97 17.72 -17.40 -1.55
N ALA A 98 17.45 -16.97 -0.32
CA ALA A 98 18.06 -17.50 0.88
C ALA A 98 17.21 -17.23 2.13
N ALA A 99 17.49 -17.99 3.19
CA ALA A 99 17.01 -17.70 4.54
C ALA A 99 17.83 -16.57 5.17
N GLN A 100 17.89 -15.42 4.51
CA GLN A 100 18.65 -14.24 4.93
C GLN A 100 17.85 -12.98 4.64
N ARG A 101 17.99 -12.00 5.52
CA ARG A 101 17.44 -10.66 5.30
C ARG A 101 18.11 -9.98 4.12
N ILE A 102 17.41 -9.15 3.35
CA ILE A 102 18.06 -8.36 2.27
C ILE A 102 18.84 -7.19 2.84
N LEU A 103 18.20 -6.29 3.60
CA LEU A 103 18.81 -5.07 4.11
C LEU A 103 18.49 -4.83 5.59
N ARG A 104 19.53 -4.57 6.38
CA ARG A 104 19.43 -3.98 7.72
C ARG A 104 20.06 -2.60 7.73
N THR A 105 19.43 -1.62 8.33
CA THR A 105 20.03 -0.28 8.44
C THR A 105 19.70 0.43 9.74
N GLU A 106 20.63 1.27 10.17
CA GLU A 106 20.51 2.22 11.30
C GLU A 106 20.74 3.67 10.83
N ALA A 107 20.58 3.92 9.52
CA ALA A 107 20.66 5.25 8.94
C ALA A 107 19.61 6.19 9.56
N ALA A 108 19.91 7.49 9.62
CA ALA A 108 18.89 8.47 9.99
C ALA A 108 17.82 8.55 8.91
N ARG A 109 18.19 8.43 7.64
CA ARG A 109 17.24 8.39 6.52
C ARG A 109 17.56 7.27 5.53
N LEU A 110 16.55 6.46 5.20
CA LEU A 110 16.62 5.51 4.09
C LEU A 110 15.51 5.82 3.08
N VAL A 111 15.88 5.94 1.81
CA VAL A 111 14.95 6.02 0.68
C VAL A 111 15.17 4.83 -0.23
N LEU A 112 14.12 4.09 -0.53
CA LEU A 112 14.10 2.98 -1.49
C LEU A 112 13.10 3.33 -2.60
N LYS A 113 13.54 3.27 -3.86
CA LYS A 113 12.67 3.60 -5.00
C LYS A 113 12.80 2.64 -6.16
N GLY A 114 11.67 2.15 -6.69
CA GLY A 114 11.67 1.40 -7.96
C GLY A 114 12.38 0.04 -7.88
N ILE A 115 12.26 -0.65 -6.75
CA ILE A 115 12.97 -1.91 -6.48
C ILE A 115 11.95 -3.00 -6.15
N THR A 116 12.11 -4.17 -6.80
CA THR A 116 11.47 -5.43 -6.38
C THR A 116 12.38 -6.17 -5.40
N PHE A 117 11.84 -6.51 -4.24
CA PHE A 117 12.48 -7.33 -3.23
C PHE A 117 11.80 -8.71 -3.15
N THR A 118 12.58 -9.77 -3.34
CA THR A 118 12.01 -11.12 -3.37
C THR A 118 12.98 -12.20 -2.85
N GLY A 119 12.45 -13.41 -2.70
CA GLY A 119 13.25 -14.61 -2.51
C GLY A 119 13.83 -14.79 -1.11
N VAL A 120 13.38 -14.03 -0.12
CA VAL A 120 13.62 -14.37 1.29
C VAL A 120 12.83 -15.63 1.61
N LYS A 121 13.52 -16.70 2.01
CA LYS A 121 12.92 -18.02 2.23
C LYS A 121 13.15 -18.50 3.64
N ASN A 122 12.09 -18.61 4.43
CA ASN A 122 12.15 -19.18 5.78
C ASN A 122 13.18 -18.46 6.69
N TYR A 123 13.23 -17.13 6.64
CA TYR A 123 14.07 -16.37 7.58
C TYR A 123 13.44 -16.33 8.97
N SER A 124 14.26 -16.42 10.02
CA SER A 124 13.80 -16.67 11.40
C SER A 124 13.94 -15.46 12.33
N SER A 125 14.28 -14.28 11.81
CA SER A 125 14.38 -13.05 12.60
C SER A 125 13.46 -11.96 12.05
N MET A 126 13.30 -10.88 12.81
CA MET A 126 12.43 -9.76 12.44
C MET A 126 12.91 -9.07 11.16
N GLY A 127 11.98 -8.54 10.36
CA GLY A 127 12.28 -7.83 9.12
C GLY A 127 12.88 -8.77 8.09
N GLY A 128 12.02 -9.48 7.36
CA GLY A 128 12.43 -10.48 6.38
C GLY A 128 13.19 -9.89 5.21
N VAL A 129 12.65 -8.87 4.57
CA VAL A 129 13.37 -8.15 3.51
C VAL A 129 14.14 -6.99 4.11
N LEU A 130 13.43 -6.11 4.81
CA LEU A 130 13.95 -4.85 5.32
C LEU A 130 13.83 -4.77 6.83
N TYR A 131 14.92 -4.41 7.51
CA TYR A 131 14.93 -4.00 8.90
C TYR A 131 15.52 -2.59 9.01
N PHE A 132 14.66 -1.61 9.28
CA PHE A 132 15.04 -0.23 9.55
C PHE A 132 14.98 0.03 11.07
N ALA A 133 16.14 0.20 11.69
CA ALA A 133 16.26 0.46 13.13
C ALA A 133 16.17 1.96 13.49
N GLY A 134 16.29 2.82 12.47
CA GLY A 134 16.58 4.24 12.66
C GLY A 134 17.90 4.51 13.40
N ASN A 135 18.24 5.79 13.50
CA ASN A 135 19.35 6.28 14.28
C ASN A 135 18.86 6.56 15.71
N SER A 136 19.28 5.73 16.67
CA SER A 136 18.86 5.81 18.08
C SER A 136 19.10 7.16 18.78
N GLY A 137 19.94 8.04 18.22
CA GLY A 137 20.22 9.38 18.76
C GLY A 137 19.43 10.53 18.13
N ALA A 138 18.63 10.30 17.08
CA ALA A 138 17.95 11.35 16.32
C ALA A 138 16.59 10.89 15.78
N ALA A 139 15.76 11.81 15.29
CA ALA A 139 14.59 11.41 14.50
C ALA A 139 15.07 10.66 13.24
N SER A 140 14.31 9.67 12.78
CA SER A 140 14.67 8.88 11.59
C SER A 140 13.53 8.75 10.61
N GLU A 141 13.85 8.56 9.35
CA GLU A 141 12.91 8.51 8.24
C GLU A 141 13.17 7.30 7.33
N LEU A 142 12.10 6.56 7.03
CA LEU A 142 12.07 5.54 5.99
C LEU A 142 11.09 5.97 4.91
N VAL A 143 11.56 6.03 3.67
CA VAL A 143 10.74 6.25 2.49
C VAL A 143 10.83 5.02 1.57
N ILE A 144 9.68 4.46 1.24
CA ILE A 144 9.53 3.37 0.27
C ILE A 144 8.58 3.87 -0.82
N ASP A 145 9.08 4.06 -2.03
CA ASP A 145 8.29 4.60 -3.14
C ASP A 145 8.38 3.68 -4.36
N SER A 146 7.25 3.31 -4.94
CA SER A 146 7.22 2.51 -6.17
C SER A 146 8.03 1.21 -6.02
N CYS A 147 7.93 0.52 -4.88
CA CYS A 147 8.64 -0.72 -4.59
C CYS A 147 7.68 -1.91 -4.56
N VAL A 148 8.20 -3.09 -4.88
CA VAL A 148 7.45 -4.35 -4.79
C VAL A 148 8.12 -5.27 -3.77
N PHE A 149 7.36 -5.80 -2.83
CA PHE A 149 7.79 -6.86 -1.92
C PHE A 149 6.97 -8.10 -2.26
N ASP A 150 7.61 -9.07 -2.91
CA ASP A 150 6.93 -10.24 -3.47
C ASP A 150 7.53 -11.55 -2.98
N SER A 151 6.67 -12.46 -2.54
CA SER A 151 7.01 -13.86 -2.31
C SER A 151 8.13 -14.05 -1.28
N ASN A 152 8.08 -13.26 -0.20
CA ASN A 152 9.01 -13.34 0.92
C ASN A 152 8.38 -14.13 2.07
N THR A 153 9.04 -15.19 2.50
CA THR A 153 8.54 -16.11 3.53
C THR A 153 9.43 -16.08 4.76
N LEU A 154 8.81 -15.93 5.94
CA LEU A 154 9.44 -16.05 7.24
C LEU A 154 9.02 -17.36 7.95
N THR A 155 9.89 -17.93 8.77
CA THR A 155 9.52 -19.08 9.63
C THR A 155 8.67 -18.62 10.81
N GLU A 156 7.99 -19.59 11.46
CA GLU A 156 7.55 -19.43 12.85
C GLU A 156 8.73 -18.93 13.70
N GLY A 157 8.52 -17.90 14.51
CA GLY A 157 9.59 -17.20 15.22
C GLY A 157 9.82 -15.74 14.80
N ALA A 158 9.33 -15.31 13.65
CA ALA A 158 9.75 -14.05 13.03
C ALA A 158 8.61 -13.03 12.85
N GLU A 159 8.94 -11.74 12.85
CA GLU A 159 7.98 -10.62 12.80
C GLU A 159 8.29 -9.65 11.63
N GLY A 160 7.31 -8.91 11.12
CA GLY A 160 7.52 -7.89 10.07
C GLY A 160 7.81 -8.50 8.68
N GLY A 161 6.94 -9.42 8.24
CA GLY A 161 6.99 -10.23 7.00
C GLY A 161 7.96 -9.72 5.94
N ALA A 162 7.56 -8.62 5.29
CA ALA A 162 8.36 -7.93 4.31
C ALA A 162 9.26 -6.87 4.97
N ALA A 163 8.68 -5.95 5.75
CA ALA A 163 9.42 -4.82 6.29
C ALA A 163 9.11 -4.57 7.77
N ILE A 164 10.13 -4.13 8.51
CA ILE A 164 9.98 -3.56 9.84
C ILE A 164 10.71 -2.22 9.94
N ALA A 165 10.03 -1.25 10.51
CA ALA A 165 10.62 -0.02 11.01
C ALA A 165 10.44 0.00 12.54
N THR A 166 11.56 -0.09 13.27
CA THR A 166 11.56 -0.19 14.75
C THR A 166 12.62 0.69 15.35
N GLY A 167 12.32 1.42 16.42
CA GLY A 167 13.27 2.33 17.07
C GLY A 167 12.74 2.86 18.40
N THR A 168 13.63 3.37 19.25
CA THR A 168 13.26 4.02 20.53
C THR A 168 13.10 5.54 20.41
N ASN A 169 13.44 6.06 19.23
CA ASN A 169 13.41 7.45 18.80
C ASN A 169 12.11 7.76 18.03
N ALA A 170 11.96 9.02 17.61
CA ALA A 170 10.90 9.40 16.68
C ALA A 170 11.18 8.81 15.29
N MET A 171 10.20 8.13 14.72
CA MET A 171 10.32 7.40 13.46
C MET A 171 9.24 7.86 12.49
N ASN A 172 9.64 8.40 11.34
CA ASN A 172 8.76 8.71 10.24
C ASN A 172 8.87 7.60 9.19
N VAL A 173 7.73 7.06 8.74
CA VAL A 173 7.68 6.06 7.67
C VAL A 173 6.70 6.54 6.62
N ILE A 174 7.13 6.57 5.38
CA ILE A 174 6.34 6.99 4.23
C ILE A 174 6.43 5.87 3.20
N ILE A 175 5.30 5.26 2.88
CA ILE A 175 5.18 4.21 1.87
C ILE A 175 4.18 4.69 0.82
N THR A 176 4.62 4.81 -0.42
CA THR A 176 3.80 5.30 -1.52
C THR A 176 3.92 4.38 -2.73
N ASN A 177 2.83 4.24 -3.49
CA ASN A 177 2.84 3.59 -4.80
C ASN A 177 3.43 2.17 -4.79
N SER A 178 3.34 1.46 -3.66
CA SER A 178 4.09 0.22 -3.44
C SER A 178 3.18 -1.00 -3.35
N VAL A 179 3.72 -2.17 -3.67
CA VAL A 179 2.98 -3.43 -3.70
C VAL A 179 3.61 -4.43 -2.74
N PHE A 180 2.79 -4.98 -1.86
CA PHE A 180 3.16 -6.06 -0.95
C PHE A 180 2.31 -7.26 -1.33
N LYS A 181 2.89 -8.23 -2.02
CA LYS A 181 2.16 -9.41 -2.51
C LYS A 181 2.79 -10.74 -2.15
N ASN A 182 1.97 -11.75 -1.91
CA ASN A 182 2.40 -13.13 -1.67
C ASN A 182 3.40 -13.29 -0.51
N ASN A 183 3.48 -12.32 0.41
CA ASN A 183 4.42 -12.42 1.53
C ASN A 183 3.81 -13.27 2.63
N GLN A 184 4.65 -14.08 3.27
CA GLN A 184 4.24 -14.97 4.35
C GLN A 184 5.00 -14.67 5.63
N ALA A 185 4.29 -14.31 6.68
CA ALA A 185 4.87 -14.12 8.01
C ALA A 185 4.54 -15.30 8.93
N GLY A 186 5.55 -15.84 9.63
CA GLY A 186 5.36 -16.95 10.56
C GLY A 186 4.78 -16.55 11.91
N LYS A 187 4.35 -17.54 12.69
CA LYS A 187 3.77 -17.36 14.02
C LYS A 187 4.79 -16.91 15.04
N TYR A 188 4.42 -15.96 15.88
CA TYR A 188 5.26 -15.56 17.01
C TYR A 188 4.39 -15.31 18.26
N SER A 189 5.01 -15.33 19.44
CA SER A 189 4.31 -15.30 20.74
C SER A 189 3.83 -13.90 21.14
N SER A 190 4.27 -12.86 20.43
CA SER A 190 3.79 -11.49 20.65
C SER A 190 2.43 -11.29 19.99
N THR A 191 1.66 -10.33 20.48
CA THR A 191 0.30 -10.12 19.98
C THR A 191 0.24 -9.44 18.60
N MET A 192 1.37 -8.99 18.05
CA MET A 192 1.50 -8.38 16.70
C MET A 192 2.37 -9.19 15.74
N SER A 193 2.71 -10.39 16.18
CA SER A 193 3.41 -11.40 15.40
C SER A 193 2.69 -11.61 14.07
N GLY A 194 3.38 -11.27 12.98
CA GLY A 194 2.93 -11.62 11.65
C GLY A 194 2.56 -10.47 10.72
N ALA A 195 2.66 -9.21 11.14
CA ALA A 195 2.37 -8.11 10.20
C ALA A 195 3.31 -8.14 8.97
N VAL A 196 2.79 -7.92 7.76
CA VAL A 196 3.63 -7.80 6.53
C VAL A 196 4.55 -6.58 6.64
N ILE A 197 3.97 -5.46 7.09
CA ILE A 197 4.69 -4.27 7.51
C ILE A 197 4.43 -4.05 8.99
N ARG A 198 5.51 -3.94 9.76
CA ARG A 198 5.42 -3.61 11.18
C ARG A 198 6.10 -2.29 11.47
N PHE A 199 5.40 -1.45 12.23
CA PHE A 199 5.92 -0.20 12.76
C PHE A 199 5.98 -0.25 14.29
N GLN A 200 7.14 0.13 14.83
CA GLN A 200 7.41 0.24 16.26
C GLN A 200 8.26 1.49 16.52
N GLY A 201 7.63 2.64 16.69
CA GLY A 201 8.27 3.90 17.05
C GLY A 201 7.78 4.39 18.41
N LYS A 202 8.56 5.27 19.04
CA LYS A 202 8.05 6.01 20.20
C LYS A 202 7.04 7.06 19.74
N ASP A 203 7.50 8.00 18.91
CA ASP A 203 6.71 9.06 18.27
C ASP A 203 6.88 8.99 16.74
N GLY A 204 6.04 9.71 15.99
CA GLY A 204 6.29 10.00 14.57
C GLY A 204 5.09 9.80 13.66
N ASN A 205 5.32 10.00 12.36
CA ASN A 205 4.30 9.88 11.33
C ASN A 205 4.44 8.54 10.60
N PHE A 206 3.34 7.85 10.37
CA PHE A 206 3.29 6.65 9.54
C PHE A 206 2.29 6.85 8.41
N VAL A 207 2.80 6.96 7.19
CA VAL A 207 2.01 7.26 5.99
C VAL A 207 2.09 6.07 5.05
N VAL A 208 0.94 5.56 4.64
CA VAL A 208 0.83 4.55 3.57
C VAL A 208 -0.23 5.04 2.60
N GLU A 209 0.19 5.32 1.38
CA GLU A 209 -0.69 5.85 0.36
C GLU A 209 -0.55 5.09 -0.95
N ASN A 210 -1.67 5.00 -1.69
CA ASN A 210 -1.70 4.49 -3.05
C ASN A 210 -1.02 3.11 -3.21
N SER A 211 -1.15 2.25 -2.18
CA SER A 211 -0.40 0.99 -2.10
C SER A 211 -1.33 -0.21 -2.02
N THR A 212 -0.84 -1.36 -2.50
CA THR A 212 -1.62 -2.60 -2.59
C THR A 212 -1.02 -3.69 -1.71
N PHE A 213 -1.87 -4.32 -0.90
CA PHE A 213 -1.56 -5.47 -0.05
C PHE A 213 -2.38 -6.66 -0.53
N HIS A 214 -1.74 -7.58 -1.25
CA HIS A 214 -2.43 -8.68 -1.93
C HIS A 214 -1.92 -10.06 -1.54
N ASN A 215 -2.81 -10.99 -1.22
CA ASN A 215 -2.46 -12.41 -1.03
C ASN A 215 -1.33 -12.62 0.00
N ASN A 216 -1.22 -11.73 0.99
CA ASN A 216 -0.24 -11.93 2.05
C ASN A 216 -0.85 -12.88 3.07
N ALA A 217 -0.07 -13.90 3.45
CA ALA A 217 -0.47 -14.86 4.45
C ALA A 217 0.27 -14.63 5.76
N VAL A 218 -0.43 -14.78 6.87
CA VAL A 218 0.17 -14.66 8.19
C VAL A 218 -0.23 -15.85 9.03
N ASN A 219 0.74 -16.60 9.52
CA ASN A 219 0.48 -17.60 10.54
C ASN A 219 0.51 -16.88 11.89
N SER A 220 -0.61 -16.60 12.54
CA SER A 220 -0.61 -15.92 13.84
C SER A 220 -1.89 -16.20 14.60
N ASN A 221 -1.81 -16.43 15.91
CA ASN A 221 -2.99 -16.59 16.77
C ASN A 221 -3.89 -15.33 16.82
N ASN A 222 -3.43 -14.19 16.31
CA ASN A 222 -4.12 -12.89 16.37
C ASN A 222 -4.56 -12.36 14.99
N GLY A 223 -4.48 -13.19 13.95
CA GLY A 223 -4.92 -12.84 12.61
C GLY A 223 -3.84 -12.28 11.68
N ALA A 224 -4.19 -12.20 10.40
CA ALA A 224 -3.42 -11.65 9.31
C ALA A 224 -3.51 -10.15 9.26
N THR A 225 -2.36 -9.55 9.54
CA THR A 225 -2.16 -8.12 9.56
C THR A 225 -1.28 -7.73 8.38
N ALA A 226 -1.81 -6.91 7.49
CA ALA A 226 -1.00 -6.27 6.47
C ALA A 226 -0.12 -5.19 7.13
N ILE A 227 -0.70 -4.38 8.02
CA ILE A 227 -0.03 -3.26 8.69
C ILE A 227 -0.27 -3.29 10.20
N GLY A 228 0.79 -3.35 11.00
CA GLY A 228 0.72 -3.38 12.47
C GLY A 228 1.50 -2.26 13.16
N PHE A 229 0.90 -1.64 14.18
CA PHE A 229 1.47 -0.56 15.01
C PHE A 229 1.76 -1.00 16.46
N ASP A 230 3.02 -0.95 16.92
CA ASP A 230 3.48 -1.44 18.25
C ASP A 230 4.08 -0.34 19.12
N ASN A 231 3.29 0.61 19.63
CA ASN A 231 3.89 1.86 20.12
C ASN A 231 3.66 2.18 21.60
N GLY A 232 4.73 2.69 22.22
CA GLY A 232 4.75 3.38 23.49
C GLY A 232 4.63 4.91 23.32
N SER A 233 3.45 5.33 22.83
CA SER A 233 2.82 6.68 22.85
C SER A 233 3.11 7.68 21.72
N ASN A 234 2.02 8.10 21.02
CA ASN A 234 1.83 9.27 20.11
C ASN A 234 2.18 9.12 18.62
N VAL A 235 1.67 8.08 17.95
CA VAL A 235 1.85 7.95 16.50
C VAL A 235 0.67 8.53 15.74
N LYS A 236 1.00 9.33 14.70
CA LYS A 236 0.04 9.83 13.72
C LYS A 236 0.13 8.97 12.47
N ALA A 237 -0.89 8.17 12.23
CA ALA A 237 -0.94 7.29 11.07
C ALA A 237 -1.96 7.80 10.05
N ARG A 238 -1.58 7.75 8.77
CA ARG A 238 -2.41 8.10 7.63
C ARG A 238 -2.34 6.97 6.60
N LEU A 239 -3.46 6.32 6.35
CA LEU A 239 -3.60 5.22 5.41
C LEU A 239 -4.67 5.61 4.40
N VAL A 240 -4.26 6.01 3.21
CA VAL A 240 -5.16 6.58 2.19
C VAL A 240 -5.00 5.93 0.82
N ASN A 241 -6.10 5.72 0.11
CA ASN A 241 -6.08 5.17 -1.25
C ASN A 241 -5.37 3.80 -1.35
N ASN A 242 -5.44 2.98 -0.30
CA ASN A 242 -4.83 1.66 -0.30
C ASN A 242 -5.84 0.56 -0.60
N THR A 243 -5.35 -0.52 -1.20
CA THR A 243 -6.13 -1.73 -1.44
C THR A 243 -5.61 -2.88 -0.61
N PHE A 244 -6.49 -3.49 0.16
CA PHE A 244 -6.22 -4.71 0.91
C PHE A 244 -7.05 -5.83 0.32
N TYR A 245 -6.39 -6.79 -0.31
CA TYR A 245 -7.05 -7.82 -1.11
C TYR A 245 -6.55 -9.22 -0.76
N ASN A 246 -7.46 -10.10 -0.36
CA ASN A 246 -7.17 -11.52 -0.14
C ASN A 246 -6.00 -11.77 0.83
N ASN A 247 -5.81 -10.92 1.83
CA ASN A 247 -4.83 -11.20 2.88
C ASN A 247 -5.43 -12.22 3.86
N THR A 248 -4.71 -13.33 4.10
CA THR A 248 -5.23 -14.51 4.79
C THR A 248 -4.43 -14.86 6.03
N THR A 249 -5.07 -15.51 7.01
CA THR A 249 -4.37 -16.08 8.17
C THR A 249 -4.34 -17.59 8.08
N THR A 250 -3.22 -18.21 8.40
CA THR A 250 -3.11 -19.67 8.59
C THR A 250 -3.08 -20.03 10.09
N GLY A 251 -3.68 -21.16 10.48
CA GLY A 251 -3.63 -21.67 11.88
C GLY A 251 -4.50 -21.09 13.03
N VAL A 252 -5.55 -20.27 12.83
CA VAL A 252 -6.43 -19.73 13.90
C VAL A 252 -7.82 -20.39 13.94
N PRO A 253 -8.18 -21.11 15.02
CA PRO A 253 -9.51 -21.71 15.17
C PRO A 253 -10.65 -20.76 15.54
N SER A 254 -10.35 -19.56 16.08
CA SER A 254 -11.36 -18.59 16.53
C SER A 254 -10.76 -17.19 16.81
N GLY A 255 -11.22 -16.13 16.13
CA GLY A 255 -10.79 -14.74 16.38
C GLY A 255 -11.00 -13.82 15.18
N SER A 256 -11.05 -12.48 15.41
CA SER A 256 -11.08 -11.46 14.34
C SER A 256 -9.67 -11.24 13.77
N VAL A 257 -9.56 -11.11 12.45
CA VAL A 257 -8.35 -11.09 11.62
C VAL A 257 -8.23 -9.73 10.92
N PRO A 258 -7.42 -8.79 11.44
CA PRO A 258 -7.41 -7.42 10.94
C PRO A 258 -6.34 -7.13 9.91
N ASN A 259 -6.70 -6.55 8.75
CA ASN A 259 -5.72 -5.99 7.81
C ASN A 259 -4.85 -4.91 8.48
N ILE A 260 -5.47 -4.05 9.31
CA ILE A 260 -4.79 -3.01 10.07
C ILE A 260 -4.96 -3.27 11.57
N LEU A 261 -3.84 -3.44 12.29
CA LEU A 261 -3.82 -3.66 13.73
C LEU A 261 -3.13 -2.51 14.47
N ILE A 262 -3.87 -1.84 15.36
CA ILE A 262 -3.38 -0.69 16.12
C ILE A 262 -3.22 -1.09 17.59
N LYS A 263 -2.01 -0.95 18.14
CA LYS A 263 -1.70 -1.12 19.56
C LYS A 263 -0.95 0.06 20.14
N GLY A 264 -0.98 0.15 21.46
CA GLY A 264 -0.45 1.27 22.21
C GLY A 264 -1.54 2.25 22.63
N SER A 265 -1.14 3.43 23.06
CA SER A 265 -2.02 4.49 23.55
C SER A 265 -1.72 5.81 22.85
N SER A 266 -2.69 6.72 22.86
CA SER A 266 -2.57 8.07 22.32
C SER A 266 -2.21 8.15 20.83
N ASN A 267 -2.48 7.09 20.04
CA ASN A 267 -2.31 7.13 18.59
C ASN A 267 -3.49 7.85 17.93
N THR A 268 -3.24 8.56 16.82
CA THR A 268 -4.29 9.08 15.93
C THR A 268 -4.12 8.43 14.57
N VAL A 269 -5.14 7.71 14.10
CA VAL A 269 -5.09 6.95 12.84
C VAL A 269 -6.21 7.43 11.92
N ALA A 270 -5.84 7.96 10.76
CA ALA A 270 -6.75 8.27 9.68
C ALA A 270 -6.68 7.14 8.64
N VAL A 271 -7.81 6.49 8.40
CA VAL A 271 -8.00 5.46 7.37
C VAL A 271 -9.06 6.00 6.44
N ALA A 272 -8.64 6.61 5.34
CA ALA A 272 -9.53 7.30 4.42
C ALA A 272 -9.45 6.76 3.01
N ASN A 273 -10.59 6.57 2.35
CA ASN A 273 -10.62 6.21 0.94
C ASN A 273 -9.84 4.92 0.62
N ASN A 274 -9.99 3.87 1.43
CA ASN A 274 -9.35 2.56 1.17
C ASN A 274 -10.39 1.53 0.73
N THR A 275 -9.92 0.49 0.05
CA THR A 275 -10.73 -0.68 -0.33
C THR A 275 -10.22 -1.91 0.41
N PHE A 276 -11.11 -2.57 1.16
CA PHE A 276 -10.84 -3.84 1.83
C PHE A 276 -11.71 -4.91 1.19
N TYR A 277 -11.08 -5.91 0.57
CA TYR A 277 -11.77 -7.06 0.01
C TYR A 277 -11.17 -8.36 0.52
N PHE A 278 -12.04 -9.23 1.00
CA PHE A 278 -11.71 -10.58 1.41
C PHE A 278 -12.23 -11.51 0.31
N ASP A 279 -11.36 -12.28 -0.35
CA ASP A 279 -11.78 -13.29 -1.31
C ASP A 279 -12.26 -14.55 -0.61
N LEU A 280 -13.29 -15.16 -1.19
CA LEU A 280 -14.30 -15.97 -0.51
C LEU A 280 -14.42 -17.37 -1.11
N ARG A 281 -13.64 -17.66 -2.14
CA ARG A 281 -13.63 -18.93 -2.87
C ARG A 281 -12.19 -19.42 -2.90
N GLU A 282 -11.87 -20.51 -2.19
CA GLU A 282 -10.75 -21.33 -2.65
C GLU A 282 -11.22 -22.08 -3.89
N GLU A 283 -10.43 -22.11 -4.95
CA GLU A 283 -10.52 -23.18 -5.94
C GLU A 283 -10.15 -24.49 -5.23
N THR A 284 -11.13 -25.30 -4.90
CA THR A 284 -10.90 -26.63 -4.35
C THR A 284 -11.11 -27.69 -5.41
N ASP A 285 -10.23 -28.70 -5.42
CA ASP A 285 -10.46 -29.97 -6.08
C ASP A 285 -11.86 -30.53 -5.71
N GLU A 286 -12.61 -31.01 -6.71
CA GLU A 286 -14.05 -31.39 -6.68
C GLU A 286 -14.48 -32.44 -5.64
N THR A 287 -13.63 -32.82 -4.68
CA THR A 287 -13.81 -34.00 -3.82
C THR A 287 -14.19 -33.71 -2.36
N GLU A 288 -14.14 -32.47 -1.90
CA GLU A 288 -14.58 -32.12 -0.54
C GLU A 288 -16.06 -31.73 -0.49
N SER A 289 -16.78 -32.29 0.49
CA SER A 289 -18.21 -32.00 0.67
C SER A 289 -18.41 -30.57 1.21
N GLY A 290 -19.39 -29.85 0.67
CA GLY A 290 -19.66 -28.42 0.95
C GLY A 290 -19.87 -27.98 2.41
N ALA A 291 -19.88 -28.89 3.37
CA ALA A 291 -19.94 -28.59 4.81
C ALA A 291 -18.56 -28.66 5.51
N ASP A 292 -17.59 -29.39 4.95
CA ASP A 292 -16.21 -29.44 5.44
C ASP A 292 -15.34 -28.34 4.79
N MET A 293 -15.69 -27.91 3.57
CA MET A 293 -15.17 -26.69 2.91
C MET A 293 -15.32 -25.42 3.77
N MET A 294 -16.26 -25.44 4.72
CA MET A 294 -16.69 -24.26 5.49
C MET A 294 -16.06 -24.15 6.89
N LYS A 295 -15.21 -25.10 7.30
CA LYS A 295 -14.61 -25.10 8.64
C LYS A 295 -13.20 -24.51 8.69
N ASP A 296 -12.43 -24.65 7.61
CA ASP A 296 -11.04 -24.17 7.59
C ASP A 296 -10.90 -22.71 7.11
N VAL A 297 -11.85 -22.25 6.28
CA VAL A 297 -11.82 -20.94 5.57
C VAL A 297 -12.51 -19.80 6.34
N TYR A 298 -13.40 -20.10 7.29
CA TYR A 298 -14.30 -19.11 7.91
C TYR A 298 -13.72 -18.44 9.16
N ARG A 299 -12.69 -17.63 8.97
CA ARG A 299 -12.11 -16.82 10.06
C ARG A 299 -12.71 -15.43 10.02
N ARG A 300 -13.10 -14.90 11.18
CA ARG A 300 -13.68 -13.56 11.29
C ARG A 300 -12.65 -12.57 10.77
N THR A 301 -12.86 -11.87 9.67
CA THR A 301 -11.91 -10.85 9.18
C THR A 301 -12.31 -9.47 9.69
N SER A 302 -11.42 -8.49 9.64
CA SER A 302 -11.71 -7.10 9.96
C SER A 302 -10.88 -6.17 9.10
N ALA A 303 -11.44 -5.01 8.75
CA ALA A 303 -10.68 -3.97 8.07
C ALA A 303 -9.66 -3.39 9.06
N VAL A 304 -10.14 -2.99 10.24
CA VAL A 304 -9.33 -2.38 11.30
C VAL A 304 -9.65 -3.02 12.66
N ASN A 305 -8.60 -3.30 13.42
CA ASN A 305 -8.70 -3.65 14.83
C ASN A 305 -7.83 -2.70 15.67
N ILE A 306 -8.42 -2.17 16.73
CA ILE A 306 -7.74 -1.38 17.75
C ILE A 306 -7.72 -2.23 19.02
N ALA A 307 -6.54 -2.49 19.58
CA ALA A 307 -6.41 -3.30 20.78
C ALA A 307 -7.00 -2.62 22.03
N GLU A 308 -7.28 -3.43 23.07
CA GLU A 308 -8.09 -3.06 24.25
C GLU A 308 -7.46 -2.04 25.21
N THR A 309 -6.21 -1.65 25.01
CA THR A 309 -5.49 -0.76 25.91
C THR A 309 -5.26 0.59 25.25
N GLY A 310 -5.71 1.70 25.84
CA GLY A 310 -5.28 3.06 25.47
C GLY A 310 -6.34 3.98 24.86
N ASP A 311 -6.00 5.26 24.82
CA ASP A 311 -6.74 6.41 24.31
C ASP A 311 -6.44 6.70 22.84
N ASN A 312 -6.60 5.68 21.99
CA ASN A 312 -6.40 5.84 20.54
C ASN A 312 -7.61 6.51 19.88
N ALA A 313 -7.34 7.33 18.85
CA ALA A 313 -8.31 7.92 17.95
C ALA A 313 -8.24 7.25 16.56
N LEU A 314 -9.38 6.76 16.05
CA LEU A 314 -9.54 6.25 14.69
C LEU A 314 -10.55 7.10 13.93
N HIS A 315 -10.16 7.56 12.75
CA HIS A 315 -11.03 8.20 11.77
C HIS A 315 -11.12 7.27 10.54
N PHE A 316 -12.29 6.68 10.32
CA PHE A 316 -12.56 5.73 9.25
C PHE A 316 -13.55 6.36 8.27
N VAL A 317 -13.06 6.90 7.15
CA VAL A 317 -13.84 7.78 6.25
C VAL A 317 -13.77 7.34 4.79
N ASN A 318 -14.89 7.35 4.05
CA ASN A 318 -14.93 7.01 2.61
C ASN A 318 -14.36 5.63 2.25
N ASN A 319 -14.37 4.63 3.15
CA ASN A 319 -13.81 3.32 2.85
C ASN A 319 -14.86 2.37 2.26
N VAL A 320 -14.43 1.48 1.38
CA VAL A 320 -15.20 0.32 0.92
C VAL A 320 -14.74 -0.93 1.66
N VAL A 321 -15.67 -1.69 2.22
CA VAL A 321 -15.37 -2.96 2.90
C VAL A 321 -16.28 -4.05 2.38
N VAL A 322 -15.68 -5.13 1.88
CA VAL A 322 -16.38 -6.30 1.34
C VAL A 322 -15.83 -7.58 1.96
N GLY A 323 -16.69 -8.42 2.55
CA GLY A 323 -16.25 -9.72 3.08
C GLY A 323 -17.35 -10.64 3.63
N LEU A 324 -17.01 -11.90 3.95
CA LEU A 324 -17.95 -12.86 4.56
C LEU A 324 -18.26 -12.48 6.02
N ARG A 325 -17.43 -12.91 6.98
CA ARG A 325 -17.68 -12.70 8.41
C ARG A 325 -16.81 -11.58 8.95
N SER A 326 -17.22 -10.33 8.76
CA SER A 326 -16.38 -9.21 9.16
C SER A 326 -16.86 -8.51 10.42
N ALA A 327 -15.95 -8.36 11.40
CA ALA A 327 -16.04 -7.23 12.32
C ALA A 327 -15.44 -6.05 11.56
N VAL A 328 -16.22 -5.19 10.92
CA VAL A 328 -15.61 -4.13 10.08
C VAL A 328 -14.61 -3.30 10.90
N ILE A 329 -15.01 -2.96 12.12
CA ILE A 329 -14.15 -2.45 13.18
C ILE A 329 -14.47 -3.23 14.45
N THR A 330 -13.47 -3.80 15.10
CA THR A 330 -13.69 -4.65 16.28
C THR A 330 -14.30 -3.84 17.45
N PRO A 331 -15.36 -4.34 18.13
CA PRO A 331 -16.06 -3.59 19.19
C PRO A 331 -15.18 -3.21 20.39
N ALA A 332 -15.60 -2.17 21.10
CA ALA A 332 -14.78 -1.43 22.04
C ALA A 332 -14.42 -2.14 23.37
N ALA A 333 -13.24 -1.75 23.85
CA ALA A 333 -12.89 -1.57 25.26
C ALA A 333 -12.84 -0.06 25.53
N THR A 334 -13.07 0.34 26.78
CA THR A 334 -13.22 1.74 27.22
C THR A 334 -12.02 2.64 26.88
N GLY A 335 -12.26 3.90 26.51
CA GLY A 335 -11.25 4.96 26.45
C GLY A 335 -10.81 5.42 25.06
N ARG A 336 -11.39 4.89 23.97
CA ARG A 336 -11.02 5.21 22.58
C ARG A 336 -11.97 6.24 21.95
N THR A 337 -11.48 6.94 20.92
CA THR A 337 -12.31 7.78 20.03
C THR A 337 -12.40 7.09 18.67
N ILE A 338 -13.60 6.78 18.20
CA ILE A 338 -13.81 6.18 16.88
C ILE A 338 -14.81 7.06 16.13
N VAL A 339 -14.47 7.42 14.90
CA VAL A 339 -15.37 8.15 14.00
C VAL A 339 -15.45 7.37 12.70
N CYS A 340 -16.68 7.10 12.26
CA CYS A 340 -16.96 6.48 10.97
C CYS A 340 -17.88 7.41 10.17
N GLN A 341 -17.51 7.70 8.92
CA GLN A 341 -18.31 8.56 8.05
C GLN A 341 -18.20 8.12 6.58
N ASN A 342 -19.33 8.12 5.87
CA ASN A 342 -19.42 7.85 4.43
C ASN A 342 -18.72 6.53 4.00
N ASN A 343 -18.72 5.50 4.84
CA ASN A 343 -18.19 4.19 4.46
C ASN A 343 -19.27 3.34 3.80
N TYR A 344 -18.86 2.49 2.85
CA TYR A 344 -19.75 1.56 2.20
C TYR A 344 -19.31 0.12 2.46
N CYS A 345 -20.10 -0.59 3.27
CA CYS A 345 -19.79 -1.93 3.73
C CYS A 345 -20.82 -2.93 3.20
N VAL A 346 -20.37 -3.92 2.42
CA VAL A 346 -21.18 -5.04 1.95
C VAL A 346 -20.58 -6.31 2.53
N VAL A 347 -21.23 -6.85 3.57
CA VAL A 347 -20.70 -8.01 4.29
C VAL A 347 -21.71 -9.15 4.34
N LEU A 348 -21.25 -10.39 4.43
CA LEU A 348 -22.19 -11.51 4.64
C LEU A 348 -22.85 -11.40 6.01
N GLU A 349 -22.04 -11.23 7.04
CA GLU A 349 -22.50 -11.24 8.43
C GLU A 349 -21.71 -10.24 9.29
N PRO A 350 -22.38 -9.29 9.97
CA PRO A 350 -21.72 -8.33 10.83
C PRO A 350 -21.37 -8.98 12.18
N HIS A 351 -20.12 -9.41 12.38
CA HIS A 351 -19.70 -10.03 13.64
C HIS A 351 -19.14 -9.00 14.63
N GLY A 352 -20.01 -8.16 15.18
CA GLY A 352 -19.63 -7.10 16.11
C GLY A 352 -18.94 -5.94 15.39
N PHE A 353 -19.59 -4.78 15.39
CA PHE A 353 -19.05 -3.53 14.87
C PHE A 353 -19.30 -2.43 15.89
N VAL A 354 -18.60 -1.31 15.73
CA VAL A 354 -18.81 -0.10 16.52
C VAL A 354 -20.10 0.58 16.08
N SER A 355 -20.88 1.12 17.01
CA SER A 355 -22.16 1.80 16.72
C SER A 355 -22.05 2.91 15.68
N GLU A 356 -20.88 3.54 15.61
CA GLU A 356 -20.53 4.63 14.72
C GLU A 356 -20.57 4.22 13.24
N LEU A 357 -20.44 2.92 12.95
CA LEU A 357 -20.55 2.34 11.59
C LEU A 357 -21.94 1.76 11.31
N ALA A 358 -22.95 2.04 12.14
CA ALA A 358 -24.30 1.55 11.86
C ALA A 358 -24.86 2.11 10.54
N ASP A 359 -25.70 1.32 9.88
CA ASP A 359 -26.36 1.72 8.64
C ASP A 359 -27.16 3.01 8.82
N GLY A 360 -26.96 3.98 7.93
CA GLY A 360 -27.60 5.30 7.97
C GLY A 360 -26.97 6.31 8.93
N GLU A 361 -26.05 5.91 9.80
CA GLU A 361 -25.32 6.84 10.68
C GLU A 361 -24.19 7.53 9.91
N ASN A 362 -24.11 8.87 9.97
CA ASN A 362 -23.07 9.68 9.31
C ASN A 362 -22.80 9.29 7.84
N GLY A 363 -23.85 8.97 7.08
CA GLY A 363 -23.73 8.58 5.66
C GLY A 363 -23.10 7.20 5.43
N ASN A 364 -22.89 6.39 6.48
CA ASN A 364 -22.43 5.02 6.32
C ASN A 364 -23.55 4.15 5.74
N VAL A 365 -23.16 3.22 4.86
CA VAL A 365 -24.00 2.13 4.37
C VAL A 365 -23.43 0.83 4.90
N LEU A 366 -24.25 0.07 5.63
CA LEU A 366 -23.89 -1.27 6.10
C LEU A 366 -24.95 -2.27 5.64
N SER A 367 -24.68 -2.90 4.49
CA SER A 367 -25.54 -3.92 3.92
C SER A 367 -25.05 -5.30 4.30
N THR A 368 -25.96 -6.14 4.82
CA THR A 368 -25.64 -7.47 5.32
C THR A 368 -26.48 -8.54 4.65
N ALA A 369 -25.86 -9.60 4.13
CA ALA A 369 -26.60 -10.70 3.52
C ALA A 369 -27.37 -11.55 4.56
N ARG A 370 -26.97 -11.52 5.84
CA ARG A 370 -27.60 -12.26 6.93
C ARG A 370 -27.70 -11.46 8.23
N VAL A 371 -28.72 -11.80 9.02
CA VAL A 371 -28.87 -11.35 10.41
C VAL A 371 -27.96 -12.20 11.31
N ALA A 372 -27.25 -11.57 12.25
CA ALA A 372 -26.11 -12.09 13.00
C ALA A 372 -26.26 -13.50 13.65
N ASN A 373 -25.16 -14.26 13.64
CA ASN A 373 -24.79 -15.43 14.45
C ASN A 373 -25.75 -16.64 14.43
N ILE A 374 -26.37 -16.96 13.28
CA ILE A 374 -27.20 -18.16 13.12
C ILE A 374 -26.48 -19.21 12.26
N GLY A 375 -25.70 -20.09 12.89
CA GLY A 375 -25.08 -21.26 12.24
C GLY A 375 -23.96 -20.92 11.25
N ASP A 376 -23.46 -21.91 10.52
CA ASP A 376 -22.46 -21.71 9.47
C ASP A 376 -23.10 -21.11 8.20
N PRO A 377 -22.34 -20.35 7.37
CA PRO A 377 -22.80 -19.92 6.06
C PRO A 377 -23.17 -21.09 5.16
N VAL A 378 -24.06 -20.85 4.20
CA VAL A 378 -24.44 -21.80 3.14
C VAL A 378 -24.26 -21.15 1.78
N VAL A 379 -24.32 -21.93 0.69
CA VAL A 379 -24.13 -21.43 -0.69
C VAL A 379 -25.08 -20.26 -1.02
N GLU A 380 -26.34 -20.33 -0.60
CA GLU A 380 -27.32 -19.24 -0.80
C GLU A 380 -26.87 -17.91 -0.18
N ASP A 381 -26.12 -17.96 0.92
CA ASP A 381 -25.59 -16.76 1.56
C ASP A 381 -24.51 -16.10 0.68
N ILE A 382 -23.68 -16.90 0.02
CA ILE A 382 -22.64 -16.44 -0.92
C ILE A 382 -23.29 -15.84 -2.17
N ASP A 383 -24.34 -16.48 -2.69
CA ASP A 383 -25.10 -15.95 -3.83
C ASP A 383 -25.74 -14.60 -3.50
N ASN A 384 -26.31 -14.46 -2.30
CA ASN A 384 -26.87 -13.20 -1.81
C ASN A 384 -25.80 -12.11 -1.69
N LEU A 385 -24.63 -12.43 -1.14
CA LEU A 385 -23.51 -11.49 -1.08
C LEU A 385 -23.07 -11.07 -2.49
N THR A 386 -22.95 -12.02 -3.42
CA THR A 386 -22.57 -11.78 -4.81
C THR A 386 -23.57 -10.84 -5.51
N ALA A 387 -24.87 -11.04 -5.27
CA ALA A 387 -25.92 -10.16 -5.77
C ALA A 387 -25.84 -8.74 -5.16
N MET A 388 -25.50 -8.63 -3.88
CA MET A 388 -25.30 -7.32 -3.22
C MET A 388 -24.07 -6.59 -3.77
N LEU A 389 -22.98 -7.31 -4.06
CA LEU A 389 -21.79 -6.73 -4.71
C LEU A 389 -22.12 -6.21 -6.12
N SER A 390 -22.82 -7.03 -6.90
CA SER A 390 -23.29 -6.66 -8.23
C SER A 390 -24.19 -5.42 -8.18
N SER A 391 -25.09 -5.34 -7.19
CA SER A 391 -25.99 -4.18 -6.99
C SER A 391 -25.25 -2.92 -6.55
N ALA A 392 -24.11 -3.06 -5.88
CA ALA A 392 -23.21 -1.96 -5.57
C ALA A 392 -22.34 -1.55 -6.78
N GLY A 393 -22.53 -2.17 -7.95
CA GLY A 393 -21.72 -1.96 -9.14
C GLY A 393 -20.26 -2.39 -8.93
N LEU A 394 -20.01 -3.25 -7.94
CA LEU A 394 -18.73 -3.91 -7.74
C LEU A 394 -18.71 -5.15 -8.62
N VAL A 395 -17.57 -5.41 -9.26
CA VAL A 395 -17.29 -6.72 -9.89
C VAL A 395 -17.67 -7.84 -8.89
N ALA A 396 -17.98 -9.04 -9.39
CA ALA A 396 -18.26 -10.21 -8.53
C ALA A 396 -17.21 -11.32 -8.68
N GLU A 397 -16.46 -11.32 -9.78
CA GLU A 397 -15.44 -12.32 -10.13
C GLU A 397 -14.16 -11.62 -10.56
N LEU A 398 -13.03 -12.01 -9.97
CA LEU A 398 -11.74 -11.40 -10.28
C LEU A 398 -11.02 -12.28 -11.29
N SER A 399 -10.53 -11.69 -12.37
CA SER A 399 -9.58 -12.37 -13.24
C SER A 399 -8.21 -12.46 -12.56
N ASP A 400 -7.53 -13.58 -12.68
CA ASP A 400 -6.17 -13.80 -12.17
C ASP A 400 -5.13 -12.79 -12.73
N ASP A 401 -5.46 -12.15 -13.85
CA ASP A 401 -4.58 -11.22 -14.57
C ASP A 401 -4.78 -9.74 -14.20
N ASN A 402 -5.92 -9.39 -13.57
CA ASN A 402 -6.23 -8.01 -13.15
C ASN A 402 -6.36 -7.94 -11.63
N PHE A 403 -5.22 -7.70 -10.98
CA PHE A 403 -5.04 -7.57 -9.54
C PHE A 403 -5.71 -6.33 -8.90
N VAL A 404 -6.72 -5.71 -9.54
CA VAL A 404 -7.44 -4.56 -8.98
C VAL A 404 -8.90 -4.91 -8.77
N PRO A 405 -9.25 -5.39 -7.57
CA PRO A 405 -10.61 -5.77 -7.28
C PRO A 405 -11.49 -4.53 -7.02
N TYR A 406 -12.65 -4.52 -7.70
CA TYR A 406 -13.85 -3.77 -7.31
C TYR A 406 -13.73 -2.26 -7.37
N LEU A 407 -13.68 -1.77 -8.61
CA LEU A 407 -14.18 -0.45 -8.95
C LEU A 407 -15.70 -0.47 -8.91
N ALA A 408 -16.30 0.69 -8.67
CA ALA A 408 -17.56 0.99 -9.32
C ALA A 408 -17.33 0.81 -10.83
N MET A 409 -17.93 -0.20 -11.43
CA MET A 409 -17.79 -0.51 -12.86
C MET A 409 -18.74 0.30 -13.72
N GLU A 410 -19.79 0.83 -13.10
CA GLU A 410 -20.84 1.57 -13.76
C GLU A 410 -21.01 2.92 -13.07
N LYS A 411 -21.27 3.98 -13.84
CA LYS A 411 -21.64 5.31 -13.35
C LYS A 411 -22.82 5.30 -12.38
N THR A 412 -23.65 4.26 -12.47
CA THR A 412 -24.83 4.01 -11.64
C THR A 412 -24.49 3.43 -10.27
N SER A 413 -23.24 3.00 -10.05
CA SER A 413 -22.83 2.45 -8.75
C SER A 413 -23.05 3.48 -7.64
N PRO A 414 -23.57 3.05 -6.48
CA PRO A 414 -23.76 3.92 -5.32
C PRO A 414 -22.44 4.41 -4.70
N LEU A 415 -21.28 3.94 -5.17
CA LEU A 415 -19.97 4.38 -4.70
C LEU A 415 -19.44 5.60 -5.47
N VAL A 416 -20.00 5.85 -6.65
CA VAL A 416 -19.56 6.91 -7.56
C VAL A 416 -20.12 8.25 -7.11
N ASN A 417 -19.25 9.24 -6.92
CA ASN A 417 -19.56 10.59 -6.47
C ASN A 417 -20.35 10.63 -5.14
N ALA A 418 -20.11 9.65 -4.27
CA ALA A 418 -20.84 9.46 -3.00
C ALA A 418 -20.00 9.74 -1.74
N GLY A 419 -18.70 9.90 -1.91
CA GLY A 419 -17.75 10.18 -0.82
C GLY A 419 -17.88 11.60 -0.28
N ALA A 420 -17.44 11.78 0.96
CA ALA A 420 -17.28 13.11 1.53
C ALA A 420 -16.11 13.85 0.86
N ASN A 421 -16.30 15.11 0.48
CA ASN A 421 -15.25 15.95 -0.12
C ASN A 421 -14.13 16.32 0.86
N GLU A 422 -14.48 16.46 2.14
CA GLU A 422 -13.55 16.88 3.17
C GLU A 422 -13.90 16.18 4.48
N TYR A 423 -12.85 15.81 5.21
CA TYR A 423 -12.96 15.47 6.63
C TYR A 423 -11.70 15.96 7.34
N LEU A 424 -11.84 16.98 8.19
CA LEU A 424 -10.71 17.57 8.90
C LEU A 424 -10.41 16.80 10.19
N VAL A 425 -9.17 16.35 10.33
CA VAL A 425 -8.61 15.91 11.60
C VAL A 425 -7.63 16.99 12.06
N ALA A 426 -8.00 17.69 13.14
CA ALA A 426 -7.40 18.96 13.52
C ALA A 426 -7.51 20.01 12.39
N GLU A 427 -6.44 20.24 11.63
CA GLU A 427 -6.40 21.21 10.52
C GLU A 427 -6.07 20.53 9.16
N GLU A 428 -5.92 19.21 9.15
CA GLU A 428 -5.53 18.44 7.97
C GLU A 428 -6.75 17.71 7.40
N ASN A 429 -7.03 17.90 6.10
CA ASN A 429 -8.04 17.11 5.41
C ASN A 429 -7.50 15.69 5.20
N ILE A 430 -8.21 14.70 5.75
CA ILE A 430 -7.80 13.30 5.58
C ILE A 430 -8.30 12.71 4.27
N VAL A 431 -9.36 13.27 3.68
CA VAL A 431 -9.82 12.91 2.34
C VAL A 431 -8.77 13.43 1.36
N PRO A 432 -8.25 12.59 0.44
CA PRO A 432 -7.23 13.03 -0.49
C PRO A 432 -7.77 14.14 -1.41
N GLU A 433 -6.97 15.19 -1.64
CA GLU A 433 -7.30 16.32 -2.51
C GLU A 433 -7.35 15.90 -3.99
N PHE A 434 -6.48 14.95 -4.33
CA PHE A 434 -6.38 14.37 -5.64
C PHE A 434 -7.03 13.00 -5.63
N ASP A 435 -7.69 12.70 -6.71
CA ASP A 435 -8.08 11.34 -7.02
C ASP A 435 -6.85 10.46 -7.32
N VAL A 436 -7.11 9.17 -7.51
CA VAL A 436 -6.10 8.20 -7.97
C VAL A 436 -5.67 8.38 -9.43
N VAL A 437 -6.13 9.42 -10.13
CA VAL A 437 -5.63 9.85 -11.44
C VAL A 437 -4.90 11.20 -11.38
N GLY A 438 -4.65 11.70 -10.16
CA GLY A 438 -4.00 12.97 -9.86
C GLY A 438 -4.66 14.21 -10.45
N THR A 439 -5.95 14.14 -10.81
CA THR A 439 -6.73 15.36 -11.07
C THR A 439 -7.25 15.95 -9.77
N THR A 440 -7.17 17.27 -9.65
CA THR A 440 -7.80 17.99 -8.54
C THR A 440 -9.29 17.79 -8.62
N ARG A 441 -9.89 17.27 -7.55
CA ARG A 441 -11.32 17.00 -7.50
C ARG A 441 -12.09 18.33 -7.56
N GLU A 442 -12.84 18.57 -8.64
CA GLU A 442 -13.82 19.67 -8.64
C GLU A 442 -14.94 19.35 -7.64
N ASP A 443 -15.46 20.38 -6.96
CA ASP A 443 -16.41 20.26 -5.85
C ASP A 443 -17.58 19.29 -6.15
N GLY A 444 -17.58 18.10 -5.52
CA GLY A 444 -18.75 17.21 -5.48
C GLY A 444 -18.61 15.81 -6.10
N TYR A 445 -17.41 15.39 -6.50
CA TYR A 445 -17.18 14.13 -7.25
C TYR A 445 -16.19 13.17 -6.57
N VAL A 446 -16.24 13.00 -5.23
CA VAL A 446 -15.41 12.00 -4.54
C VAL A 446 -16.08 10.64 -4.60
N ASP A 447 -15.37 9.62 -5.07
CA ASP A 447 -15.83 8.24 -4.95
C ASP A 447 -15.49 7.65 -3.57
N ILE A 448 -16.25 6.63 -3.17
CA ILE A 448 -15.94 5.86 -1.97
C ILE A 448 -15.02 4.70 -2.36
N GLY A 449 -13.88 4.62 -1.67
CA GLY A 449 -12.90 3.54 -1.83
C GLY A 449 -11.59 3.99 -2.44
N ALA A 450 -10.61 3.10 -2.54
CA ALA A 450 -9.27 3.42 -3.02
C ALA A 450 -9.20 3.89 -4.45
N TYR A 451 -10.29 3.79 -5.20
CA TYR A 451 -10.27 4.05 -6.63
C TYR A 451 -11.54 4.74 -7.08
N GLU A 452 -11.39 5.55 -8.12
CA GLU A 452 -12.50 6.28 -8.73
C GLU A 452 -12.98 5.58 -10.01
N TYR A 453 -14.27 5.74 -10.28
CA TYR A 453 -14.93 5.52 -11.55
C TYR A 453 -14.78 6.76 -12.41
N VAL A 454 -14.59 6.55 -13.71
CA VAL A 454 -14.42 7.65 -14.65
C VAL A 454 -15.34 7.46 -15.82
N ASP A 455 -16.00 8.57 -16.16
CA ASP A 455 -16.93 8.70 -17.26
C ASP A 455 -16.22 8.56 -18.61
N ASP A 456 -16.91 8.00 -19.59
CA ASP A 456 -16.37 7.76 -20.94
C ASP A 456 -15.97 9.07 -21.65
N ASP A 457 -16.60 10.19 -21.25
CA ASP A 457 -16.36 11.54 -21.79
C ASP A 457 -15.19 12.28 -21.12
N ASP A 458 -14.63 11.77 -20.02
CA ASP A 458 -13.44 12.34 -19.36
C ASP A 458 -12.18 11.49 -19.67
N PRO A 459 -11.27 11.98 -20.53
CA PRO A 459 -10.09 11.24 -20.96
C PRO A 459 -9.03 11.11 -19.85
N THR A 460 -9.20 11.64 -18.64
CA THR A 460 -8.15 11.64 -17.61
C THR A 460 -8.29 10.57 -16.54
N GLY A 461 -9.32 9.72 -16.60
CA GLY A 461 -9.67 8.95 -15.43
C GLY A 461 -9.81 7.42 -15.57
N ILE A 462 -9.84 6.74 -14.41
CA ILE A 462 -10.02 5.29 -14.19
C ILE A 462 -11.45 4.83 -14.52
N ALA A 463 -11.69 4.43 -15.76
CA ALA A 463 -12.86 3.60 -16.05
C ALA A 463 -12.48 2.13 -15.87
N GLY A 464 -13.30 1.38 -15.15
CA GLY A 464 -13.37 -0.06 -15.29
C GLY A 464 -14.32 -0.38 -16.45
N ASN A 465 -13.87 -0.19 -17.69
CA ASN A 465 -14.62 -0.71 -18.84
C ASN A 465 -13.86 -1.91 -19.39
N GLU A 466 -14.31 -3.12 -19.02
CA GLU A 466 -13.85 -4.37 -19.65
C GLU A 466 -14.45 -4.56 -21.05
N LEU A 467 -15.44 -3.75 -21.45
CA LEU A 467 -16.21 -3.99 -22.67
C LEU A 467 -15.91 -2.92 -23.72
N SER A 468 -14.77 -3.07 -24.38
CA SER A 468 -14.61 -2.57 -25.73
C SER A 468 -14.44 -3.76 -26.68
N ASP A 469 -15.35 -3.89 -27.64
CA ASP A 469 -15.21 -4.87 -28.73
C ASP A 469 -14.05 -4.49 -29.68
N GLU A 470 -13.59 -3.24 -29.59
CA GLU A 470 -12.56 -2.66 -30.46
C GLU A 470 -11.19 -2.59 -29.80
N LEU A 471 -11.10 -2.46 -28.47
CA LEU A 471 -9.84 -2.25 -27.76
C LEU A 471 -9.68 -3.31 -26.66
N THR A 472 -8.49 -3.88 -26.55
CA THR A 472 -8.15 -4.82 -25.47
C THR A 472 -6.84 -4.41 -24.83
N VAL A 473 -6.80 -4.35 -23.50
CA VAL A 473 -5.57 -4.14 -22.74
C VAL A 473 -5.30 -5.40 -21.91
N TYR A 474 -4.05 -5.83 -21.77
CA TYR A 474 -3.66 -6.94 -20.87
C TYR A 474 -2.17 -6.87 -20.55
N VAL A 475 -1.72 -7.62 -19.54
CA VAL A 475 -0.29 -7.79 -19.23
C VAL A 475 0.17 -9.13 -19.78
N GLN A 476 1.25 -9.13 -20.57
CA GLN A 476 1.83 -10.35 -21.12
C GLN A 476 3.34 -10.36 -20.89
N ALA A 477 3.82 -11.37 -20.17
CA ALA A 477 5.23 -11.52 -19.81
C ALA A 477 5.84 -10.25 -19.17
N GLY A 478 5.05 -9.55 -18.34
CA GLY A 478 5.44 -8.32 -17.67
C GLY A 478 5.29 -7.05 -18.53
N ASN A 479 4.91 -7.15 -19.80
CA ASN A 479 4.67 -5.99 -20.66
C ASN A 479 3.19 -5.60 -20.68
N VAL A 480 2.92 -4.30 -20.81
CA VAL A 480 1.57 -3.81 -21.05
C VAL A 480 1.29 -3.90 -22.55
N VAL A 481 0.28 -4.67 -22.93
CA VAL A 481 -0.16 -4.83 -24.31
C VAL A 481 -1.52 -4.15 -24.49
N VAL A 482 -1.64 -3.37 -25.55
CA VAL A 482 -2.90 -2.77 -25.97
C VAL A 482 -3.15 -3.09 -27.44
N GLU A 483 -4.25 -3.74 -27.74
CA GLU A 483 -4.68 -4.10 -29.08
C GLU A 483 -5.87 -3.24 -29.49
N ASN A 484 -5.84 -2.74 -30.72
CA ASN A 484 -6.96 -2.15 -31.42
C ASN A 484 -7.37 -3.07 -32.56
N HIS A 485 -8.60 -3.60 -32.48
CA HIS A 485 -9.22 -4.50 -33.44
C HIS A 485 -9.90 -3.74 -34.61
N THR A 486 -9.60 -2.45 -34.75
CA THR A 486 -9.99 -1.61 -35.90
C THR A 486 -8.77 -1.23 -36.76
N ASP A 487 -9.01 -0.69 -37.95
CA ASP A 487 -7.97 -0.16 -38.85
C ASP A 487 -7.53 1.28 -38.49
N ALA A 488 -8.04 1.85 -37.40
CA ALA A 488 -7.75 3.23 -37.00
C ALA A 488 -6.50 3.32 -36.13
N ALA A 489 -5.72 4.39 -36.29
CA ALA A 489 -4.69 4.71 -35.31
C ALA A 489 -5.34 5.07 -33.96
N PHE A 490 -4.72 4.65 -32.87
CA PHE A 490 -5.18 4.90 -31.52
C PHE A 490 -4.06 5.50 -30.66
N GLU A 491 -4.46 6.18 -29.60
CA GLU A 491 -3.55 6.77 -28.62
C GLU A 491 -3.58 5.93 -27.35
N VAL A 492 -2.40 5.61 -26.80
CA VAL A 492 -2.24 4.98 -25.50
C VAL A 492 -1.54 5.95 -24.56
N ARG A 493 -2.12 6.18 -23.39
CA ARG A 493 -1.53 6.92 -22.28
C ARG A 493 -1.38 5.99 -21.07
N LEU A 494 -0.22 6.05 -20.43
CA LEU A 494 0.05 5.37 -19.17
C LEU A 494 0.17 6.41 -18.07
N VAL A 495 -0.59 6.23 -16.99
CA VAL A 495 -0.64 7.15 -15.86
C VAL A 495 -0.43 6.35 -14.58
N GLN A 496 0.39 6.84 -13.66
CA GLN A 496 0.48 6.28 -12.32
C GLN A 496 -0.73 6.69 -11.48
N ILE A 497 -0.96 5.96 -10.39
CA ILE A 497 -2.04 6.20 -9.44
C ILE A 497 -1.96 7.57 -8.72
N ASP A 498 -0.85 8.29 -8.84
CA ASP A 498 -0.68 9.67 -8.37
C ASP A 498 -0.96 10.71 -9.48
N GLY A 499 -1.47 10.26 -10.63
CA GLY A 499 -1.74 11.04 -11.84
C GLY A 499 -0.56 11.42 -12.68
N ARG A 500 0.65 10.96 -12.33
CA ARG A 500 1.81 11.23 -13.16
C ARG A 500 1.72 10.44 -14.46
N GLN A 501 1.65 11.14 -15.59
CA GLN A 501 1.77 10.49 -16.90
C GLN A 501 3.18 9.91 -17.08
N VAL A 502 3.24 8.60 -17.31
CA VAL A 502 4.47 7.83 -17.53
C VAL A 502 4.83 7.76 -19.00
N ALA A 503 3.83 7.54 -19.85
CA ALA A 503 4.01 7.43 -21.29
C ALA A 503 2.77 7.91 -22.05
N ALA A 504 2.98 8.39 -23.26
CA ALA A 504 1.92 8.64 -24.23
C ALA A 504 2.43 8.30 -25.63
N MET A 505 1.66 7.56 -26.42
CA MET A 505 2.07 7.12 -27.75
C MET A 505 0.88 6.98 -28.69
N LYS A 506 1.11 7.26 -29.98
CA LYS A 506 0.16 6.95 -31.05
C LYS A 506 0.60 5.70 -31.78
N VAL A 507 -0.32 4.76 -31.94
CA VAL A 507 -0.07 3.41 -32.42
C VAL A 507 -1.12 3.04 -33.47
N GLN A 508 -0.76 2.20 -34.43
CA GLN A 508 -1.68 1.83 -35.51
C GLN A 508 -2.61 0.68 -35.12
N GLN A 509 -2.08 -0.39 -34.53
CA GLN A 509 -2.87 -1.60 -34.28
C GLN A 509 -2.55 -2.23 -32.92
N THR A 510 -1.28 -2.40 -32.57
CA THR A 510 -0.88 -2.96 -31.27
C THR A 510 0.23 -2.15 -30.63
N ALA A 511 0.02 -1.75 -29.38
CA ALA A 511 1.05 -1.16 -28.52
C ALA A 511 1.59 -2.26 -27.61
N VAL A 512 2.90 -2.51 -27.65
CA VAL A 512 3.58 -3.35 -26.66
C VAL A 512 4.55 -2.44 -25.92
N ILE A 513 4.26 -2.21 -24.65
CA ILE A 513 5.02 -1.30 -23.80
C ILE A 513 5.83 -2.15 -22.85
N ASP A 514 7.15 -2.01 -22.96
CA ASP A 514 8.10 -2.74 -22.13
C ASP A 514 7.87 -2.40 -20.65
N GLY A 515 7.34 -3.36 -19.89
CA GLY A 515 7.05 -3.14 -18.48
C GLY A 515 8.31 -2.91 -17.66
N SER A 516 9.49 -3.31 -18.20
CA SER A 516 10.75 -3.03 -17.54
C SER A 516 11.17 -1.55 -17.58
N ALA A 517 10.59 -0.78 -18.51
CA ALA A 517 10.78 0.65 -18.64
C ALA A 517 9.69 1.46 -17.91
N LEU A 518 8.72 0.79 -17.31
CA LEU A 518 7.60 1.40 -16.60
C LEU A 518 7.86 1.36 -15.08
N PRO A 519 7.34 2.34 -14.33
CA PRO A 519 7.45 2.33 -12.88
C PRO A 519 6.58 1.20 -12.32
N HIS A 520 7.09 0.56 -11.26
CA HIS A 520 6.36 -0.48 -10.52
C HIS A 520 5.12 0.06 -9.84
N GLY A 521 4.16 -0.82 -9.62
CA GLY A 521 2.91 -0.52 -8.94
C GLY A 521 1.72 -0.48 -9.89
N VAL A 522 0.68 0.25 -9.50
CA VAL A 522 -0.55 0.36 -10.29
C VAL A 522 -0.37 1.42 -11.38
N LEU A 523 -0.57 1.01 -12.62
CA LEU A 523 -0.65 1.87 -13.78
C LEU A 523 -2.06 1.84 -14.37
N LEU A 524 -2.43 2.98 -14.91
CA LEU A 524 -3.65 3.20 -15.66
C LEU A 524 -3.29 3.29 -17.12
N VAL A 525 -3.85 2.41 -17.92
CA VAL A 525 -3.69 2.35 -19.37
C VAL A 525 -4.95 2.94 -19.99
N VAL A 526 -4.85 4.11 -20.60
CA VAL A 526 -5.96 4.75 -21.31
C VAL A 526 -5.68 4.63 -22.80
N ALA A 527 -6.51 3.89 -23.52
CA ALA A 527 -6.44 3.71 -24.97
C ALA A 527 -7.66 4.31 -25.66
N ASN A 528 -7.47 5.09 -26.72
CA ASN A 528 -8.56 5.74 -27.45
C ASN A 528 -8.29 5.73 -28.95
N ASN A 529 -9.20 5.17 -29.75
CA ASN A 529 -9.08 5.07 -31.21
C ASN A 529 -9.94 6.11 -31.97
N GLY A 530 -10.61 7.01 -31.25
CA GLY A 530 -11.50 8.05 -31.76
C GLY A 530 -12.98 7.65 -31.87
N THR A 531 -13.28 6.34 -31.82
CA THR A 531 -14.66 5.79 -31.81
C THR A 531 -14.98 5.04 -30.51
N SER A 532 -13.95 4.52 -29.86
CA SER A 532 -13.98 3.75 -28.62
C SER A 532 -12.81 4.17 -27.74
N GLN A 533 -13.03 4.08 -26.43
CA GLN A 533 -12.01 4.27 -25.41
C GLN A 533 -12.06 3.08 -24.45
N ILE A 534 -10.89 2.58 -24.06
CA ILE A 534 -10.74 1.67 -22.94
C ILE A 534 -9.79 2.30 -21.93
N THR A 535 -10.18 2.30 -20.66
CA THR A 535 -9.23 2.48 -19.57
C THR A 535 -9.09 1.16 -18.86
N LYS A 536 -7.86 0.68 -18.66
CA LYS A 536 -7.59 -0.56 -17.94
C LYS A 536 -6.46 -0.36 -16.97
N LYS A 537 -6.58 -0.97 -15.79
CA LYS A 537 -5.52 -1.00 -14.80
C LYS A 537 -4.60 -2.17 -15.05
N VAL A 538 -3.32 -1.93 -14.87
CA VAL A 538 -2.29 -2.97 -14.90
C VAL A 538 -1.41 -2.79 -13.68
N ILE A 539 -1.10 -3.90 -13.00
CA ILE A 539 -0.10 -3.91 -11.93
C ILE A 539 1.19 -4.46 -12.53
N LEU A 540 2.27 -3.69 -12.44
CA LEU A 540 3.61 -4.10 -12.86
C LEU A 540 4.49 -4.41 -11.66
#